data_AF-A0A7C2P014-F1
#
_entry.id   AF-A0A7C2P014-F1
#
_cell.length_a   1.000
_cell.length_b   1.000
_cell.length_c   1.000
_cell.angle_alpha   90.00
_cell.angle_beta   90.00
_cell.angle_gamma   90.00
#
_symmetry.space_group_name_H-M   'P 1'
#
loop_
_entity.id
_entity.type
_entity.pdbx_description
1 polymer ?
#
loop_
_entity_poly.entity_id
_entity_poly.type
_entity_poly.pdbx_seq_one_letter_code
_entity_poly.pdbx_strand_id
1 'polypeptide(L)'
;MQLQMWSNDEYESNYTPQPIRVLATPGETIRYTLAMSIENGMLKVRIKNGTSTTWGDFGGDHYVVSRPARVSDLSRYSTSLSTAKSRVGFAAHRVNKFALKMVRYYMNNQLVRVDETYQQLYPPAE
;
A
#
# COMPACT_ATOMS: atom_id res chain seq x y z
N MET A 1 4.37 12.21 4.77
CA MET A 1 4.04 10.76 4.74
C MET A 1 5.33 9.95 4.84
N GLN A 2 5.33 8.80 5.50
CA GLN A 2 6.46 7.87 5.54
C GLN A 2 5.97 6.48 5.15
N LEU A 3 6.73 5.77 4.32
CA LEU A 3 6.49 4.36 4.02
C LEU A 3 7.41 3.54 4.92
N GLN A 4 6.86 2.61 5.68
CA GLN A 4 7.63 1.75 6.58
C GLN A 4 7.35 0.29 6.29
N MET A 5 8.36 -0.56 6.47
CA MET A 5 8.22 -2.00 6.45
C MET A 5 8.62 -2.57 7.81
N TRP A 6 7.78 -3.47 8.29
CA TRP A 6 7.92 -4.14 9.58
C TRP A 6 7.79 -5.65 9.39
N SER A 7 8.46 -6.43 10.24
CA SER A 7 8.44 -7.89 10.24
C SER A 7 8.58 -8.40 11.67
N ASN A 8 7.63 -9.18 12.17
CA ASN A 8 7.65 -9.70 13.55
C ASN A 8 7.91 -8.61 14.61
N ASP A 9 7.24 -7.46 14.47
CA ASP A 9 7.42 -6.26 15.30
C ASP A 9 8.80 -5.59 15.21
N GLU A 10 9.71 -6.10 14.38
CA GLU A 10 10.98 -5.46 14.06
C GLU A 10 10.81 -4.51 12.88
N TYR A 11 11.40 -3.32 13.03
CA TYR A 11 11.53 -2.35 11.96
C TYR A 11 12.60 -2.81 10.96
N GLU A 12 12.23 -2.91 9.69
CA GLU A 12 13.13 -3.42 8.64
C GLU A 12 13.70 -2.29 7.78
N SER A 13 12.83 -1.39 7.31
CA SER A 13 13.24 -0.23 6.51
C SER A 13 12.13 0.81 6.40
N ASN A 14 12.48 2.00 5.93
CA ASN A 14 11.52 3.01 5.53
C ASN A 14 11.96 3.75 4.27
N TYR A 15 11.02 4.51 3.72
CA TYR A 15 11.29 5.64 2.86
C TYR A 15 10.60 6.87 3.44
N THR A 16 11.35 7.95 3.60
CA THR A 16 10.85 9.24 4.08
C THR A 16 11.13 10.31 3.03
N PRO A 17 10.09 10.84 2.35
CA PRO A 17 10.27 11.94 1.43
C PRO A 17 10.68 13.22 2.15
N GLN A 18 11.46 14.05 1.47
CA GLN A 18 11.82 15.39 1.92
C GLN A 18 11.21 16.44 0.98
N PRO A 19 10.63 17.54 1.49
CA PRO A 19 10.42 17.84 2.91
C PRO A 19 9.30 16.99 3.54
N ILE A 20 9.40 16.72 4.84
CA ILE A 20 8.35 16.04 5.60
C ILE A 20 7.16 16.99 5.78
N ARG A 21 5.96 16.52 5.42
CA ARG A 21 4.67 17.19 5.69
C ARG A 21 3.78 16.30 6.54
N VAL A 22 3.29 16.86 7.65
CA VAL A 22 2.31 16.23 8.55
C VAL A 22 0.93 16.31 7.92
N LEU A 23 0.13 15.25 8.04
CA LEU A 23 -1.27 15.23 7.57
C LEU A 23 -2.08 16.33 8.29
N ALA A 24 -2.64 17.28 7.55
CA ALA A 24 -3.14 18.53 8.13
C ALA A 24 -4.48 19.03 7.54
N THR A 25 -5.07 18.32 6.57
CA THR A 25 -6.33 18.75 5.94
C THR A 25 -7.51 17.93 6.47
N PRO A 26 -8.47 18.54 7.21
CA PRO A 26 -9.66 17.84 7.66
C PRO A 26 -10.47 17.26 6.50
N GLY A 27 -10.93 16.01 6.65
CA GLY A 27 -11.77 15.35 5.64
C GLY A 27 -11.07 15.03 4.31
N GLU A 28 -9.73 15.14 4.23
CA GLU A 28 -9.03 14.87 2.97
C GLU A 28 -9.14 13.41 2.54
N THR A 29 -9.28 13.19 1.23
CA THR A 29 -9.24 11.86 0.63
C THR A 29 -7.85 11.61 0.06
N ILE A 30 -7.19 10.56 0.57
CA ILE A 30 -5.90 10.11 0.08
C ILE A 30 -6.15 8.93 -0.88
N ARG A 31 -5.70 9.05 -2.12
CA ARG A 31 -5.76 7.96 -3.11
C ARG A 31 -4.36 7.53 -3.45
N TYR A 32 -4.10 6.23 -3.53
CA TYR A 32 -2.78 5.72 -3.88
C TYR A 32 -2.85 4.31 -4.46
N THR A 33 -1.82 3.95 -5.21
CA THR A 33 -1.60 2.62 -5.77
C THR A 33 -0.36 2.01 -5.12
N LEU A 34 -0.54 0.92 -4.37
CA LEU A 34 0.58 0.07 -3.95
C LEU A 34 0.91 -0.92 -5.07
N ALA A 35 2.20 -1.07 -5.36
CA ALA A 35 2.72 -2.10 -6.26
C ALA A 35 3.66 -3.01 -5.47
N MET A 36 3.53 -4.32 -5.70
CA MET A 36 4.40 -5.35 -5.13
C MET A 36 5.07 -6.10 -6.28
N SER A 37 6.37 -6.37 -6.15
CA SER A 37 7.11 -7.25 -7.05
C SER A 37 8.11 -8.10 -6.28
N ILE A 38 8.48 -9.23 -6.86
CA ILE A 38 9.61 -10.03 -6.39
C ILE A 38 10.64 -10.03 -7.52
N GLU A 39 11.80 -9.44 -7.25
CA GLU A 39 12.89 -9.27 -8.20
C GLU A 39 14.21 -9.60 -7.49
N ASN A 40 15.04 -10.46 -8.08
CA ASN A 40 16.32 -10.87 -7.50
C ASN A 40 16.22 -11.36 -6.06
N GLY A 41 15.16 -12.12 -5.73
CA GLY A 41 14.91 -12.65 -4.38
C GLY A 41 14.43 -11.61 -3.36
N MET A 42 14.12 -10.38 -3.77
CA MET A 42 13.65 -9.31 -2.89
C MET A 42 12.18 -9.00 -3.14
N LEU A 43 11.37 -8.99 -2.08
CA LEU A 43 10.03 -8.41 -2.10
C LEU A 43 10.18 -6.88 -2.05
N LYS A 44 9.74 -6.20 -3.11
CA LYS A 44 9.65 -4.75 -3.17
C LYS A 44 8.20 -4.34 -3.01
N VAL A 45 7.95 -3.37 -2.14
CA VAL A 45 6.65 -2.72 -1.98
C VAL A 45 6.84 -1.23 -2.22
N ARG A 46 6.07 -0.66 -3.14
CA ARG A 46 6.17 0.75 -3.50
C ARG A 46 4.84 1.43 -3.65
N ILE A 47 4.81 2.74 -3.42
CA ILE A 47 3.69 3.59 -3.84
C ILE A 47 3.96 4.05 -5.26
N LYS A 48 3.24 3.49 -6.24
CA LYS A 48 3.42 3.81 -7.66
C LYS A 48 2.99 5.24 -7.98
N ASN A 49 1.84 5.64 -7.46
CA ASN A 49 1.30 6.99 -7.52
C ASN A 49 0.30 7.18 -6.38
N GLY A 50 0.11 8.42 -5.97
CA GLY A 50 -0.91 8.81 -5.02
C GLY A 50 -1.10 10.32 -5.03
N THR A 51 -2.22 10.76 -4.49
CA THR A 51 -2.61 12.16 -4.44
C THR A 51 -3.40 12.44 -3.17
N SER A 52 -3.16 13.60 -2.55
CA SER A 52 -3.95 14.14 -1.44
C SER A 52 -3.82 15.66 -1.37
N THR A 53 -4.70 16.30 -0.60
CA THR A 53 -4.64 17.75 -0.39
C THR A 53 -3.37 18.16 0.36
N THR A 54 -2.99 17.44 1.40
CA THR A 54 -1.82 17.80 2.22
C THR A 54 -0.48 17.50 1.54
N TRP A 55 -0.39 16.38 0.83
CA TRP A 55 0.88 15.91 0.25
C TRP A 55 1.02 16.21 -1.24
N GLY A 56 -0.03 16.69 -1.90
CA GLY A 56 -0.06 16.80 -3.35
C GLY A 56 0.06 15.42 -3.99
N ASP A 57 0.70 15.36 -5.16
CA ASP A 57 1.05 14.09 -5.79
C ASP A 57 2.30 13.48 -5.16
N PHE A 58 2.25 12.17 -4.91
CA PHE A 58 3.32 11.41 -4.27
C PHE A 58 3.46 10.01 -4.87
N GLY A 59 4.56 9.32 -4.54
CA GLY A 59 4.89 8.02 -5.12
C GLY A 59 5.97 8.13 -6.20
N GLY A 60 6.15 7.06 -6.96
CA GLY A 60 7.18 6.91 -7.98
C GLY A 60 8.22 5.86 -7.59
N ASP A 61 9.34 5.84 -8.31
CA ASP A 61 10.34 4.78 -8.17
C ASP A 61 11.12 4.84 -6.85
N HIS A 62 11.21 6.01 -6.23
CA HIS A 62 11.89 6.21 -4.94
C HIS A 62 11.02 5.83 -3.74
N TYR A 63 9.69 5.78 -3.89
CA TYR A 63 8.76 5.43 -2.79
C TYR A 63 8.69 3.92 -2.61
N VAL A 64 9.81 3.29 -2.29
CA VAL A 64 9.97 1.84 -2.23
C VAL A 64 10.63 1.41 -0.92
N VAL A 65 10.16 0.29 -0.39
CA VAL A 65 10.83 -0.48 0.67
C VAL A 65 11.01 -1.91 0.18
N SER A 66 12.06 -2.58 0.62
CA SER A 66 12.36 -3.94 0.15
C SER A 66 12.99 -4.81 1.20
N ARG A 67 12.63 -6.09 1.23
CA ARG A 67 13.23 -7.13 2.09
C ARG A 67 13.47 -8.42 1.30
N PRO A 68 14.29 -9.36 1.82
CA PRO A 68 14.33 -10.72 1.28
C PRO A 68 12.93 -11.33 1.19
N ALA A 69 12.60 -11.89 0.03
CA ALA A 69 11.34 -12.56 -0.21
C ALA A 69 11.32 -13.94 0.47
N ARG A 70 10.17 -14.30 1.05
CA ARG A 70 9.93 -15.65 1.61
C ARG A 70 9.23 -16.59 0.62
N VAL A 71 8.93 -16.10 -0.58
CA VAL A 71 8.27 -16.83 -1.67
C VAL A 71 8.97 -16.47 -2.98
N SER A 72 8.86 -17.34 -3.99
CA SER A 72 9.48 -17.15 -5.32
C SER A 72 8.78 -16.08 -6.16
N ASP A 73 7.47 -15.95 -5.99
CA ASP A 73 6.60 -15.14 -6.82
C ASP A 73 5.30 -14.78 -6.06
N LEU A 74 4.48 -13.93 -6.67
CA LEU A 74 3.20 -13.47 -6.11
C LEU A 74 2.00 -14.24 -6.68
N SER A 75 2.19 -15.39 -7.33
CA SER A 75 1.10 -16.16 -7.98
C SER A 75 0.01 -16.60 -7.00
N ARG A 76 0.37 -16.78 -5.73
CA ARG A 76 -0.55 -17.17 -4.65
C ARG A 76 -1.24 -15.99 -3.96
N TYR A 77 -0.95 -14.76 -4.37
CA TYR A 77 -1.60 -13.59 -3.80
C TYR A 77 -3.08 -13.54 -4.21
N SER A 78 -3.95 -13.15 -3.26
CA SER A 78 -5.37 -12.91 -3.48
C SER A 78 -5.81 -11.62 -2.78
N THR A 79 -6.91 -11.03 -3.27
CA THR A 79 -7.50 -9.83 -2.66
C THR A 79 -7.99 -10.10 -1.23
N SER A 80 -8.46 -11.32 -0.95
CA SER A 80 -8.85 -11.75 0.40
C SER A 80 -7.72 -11.65 1.43
N LEU A 81 -6.46 -11.87 1.02
CA LEU A 81 -5.31 -11.70 1.91
C LEU A 81 -5.13 -10.22 2.28
N SER A 82 -5.20 -9.33 1.30
CA SER A 82 -5.11 -7.89 1.56
C SER A 82 -6.23 -7.41 2.45
N THR A 83 -7.45 -7.89 2.27
CA THR A 83 -8.58 -7.38 3.05
C THR A 83 -8.64 -7.96 4.45
N ALA A 84 -8.18 -9.19 4.65
CA ALA A 84 -8.00 -9.76 5.99
C ALA A 84 -6.83 -9.14 6.79
N LYS A 85 -5.82 -8.57 6.12
CA LYS A 85 -4.58 -8.09 6.78
C LYS A 85 -4.39 -6.57 6.78
N SER A 86 -5.13 -5.83 5.96
CA SER A 86 -5.04 -4.37 5.89
C SER A 86 -6.01 -3.72 6.86
N ARG A 87 -5.51 -2.79 7.69
CA ARG A 87 -6.33 -2.09 8.69
C ARG A 87 -5.79 -0.69 8.97
N VAL A 88 -6.64 0.16 9.52
CA VAL A 88 -6.23 1.43 10.13
C VAL A 88 -5.76 1.14 11.56
N GLY A 89 -4.44 0.91 11.72
CA GLY A 89 -3.86 0.50 13.01
C GLY A 89 -3.59 1.64 14.00
N PHE A 90 -3.52 2.88 13.52
CA PHE A 90 -3.22 4.05 14.34
C PHE A 90 -4.24 5.16 14.07
N ALA A 91 -4.68 5.83 15.13
CA ALA A 91 -5.64 6.94 15.07
C ALA A 91 -6.91 6.63 14.25
N ALA A 92 -7.46 5.41 14.37
CA ALA A 92 -8.63 4.96 13.60
C ALA A 92 -9.86 5.87 13.75
N HIS A 93 -10.07 6.47 14.92
CA HIS A 93 -11.10 7.48 15.18
C HIS A 93 -11.00 8.75 14.31
N ARG A 94 -9.91 8.92 13.55
CA ARG A 94 -9.71 10.04 12.61
C ARG A 94 -9.92 9.65 11.16
N VAL A 95 -10.25 8.39 10.88
CA VAL A 95 -10.44 7.89 9.52
C VAL A 95 -11.91 7.58 9.32
N ASN A 96 -12.59 8.29 8.42
CA ASN A 96 -13.99 7.99 8.12
C ASN A 96 -14.13 6.69 7.31
N LYS A 97 -13.16 6.41 6.43
CA LYS A 97 -13.25 5.31 5.47
C LYS A 97 -11.89 4.87 4.96
N PHE A 98 -11.66 3.57 4.87
CA PHE A 98 -10.52 2.95 4.19
C PHE A 98 -11.01 1.79 3.32
N ALA A 99 -10.54 1.68 2.08
CA ALA A 99 -11.05 0.68 1.15
C ALA A 99 -10.00 0.26 0.11
N LEU A 100 -10.05 -1.02 -0.27
CA LEU A 100 -9.39 -1.56 -1.44
C LEU A 100 -10.36 -1.47 -2.63
N LYS A 101 -9.99 -0.70 -3.65
CA LYS A 101 -10.87 -0.47 -4.81
C LYS A 101 -10.70 -1.51 -5.91
N MET A 102 -9.48 -2.01 -6.09
CA MET A 102 -9.11 -2.85 -7.23
C MET A 102 -7.72 -3.44 -7.00
N VAL A 103 -7.48 -4.61 -7.59
CA VAL A 103 -6.16 -5.23 -7.72
C VAL A 103 -5.91 -5.61 -9.18
N ARG A 104 -4.71 -5.33 -9.67
CA ARG A 104 -4.25 -5.69 -11.02
C ARG A 104 -3.06 -6.64 -10.92
N TYR A 105 -3.16 -7.79 -11.56
CA TYR A 105 -2.14 -8.83 -11.57
C TYR A 105 -1.34 -8.73 -12.86
N TYR A 106 -0.02 -8.74 -12.73
CA TYR A 106 0.89 -8.67 -13.87
C TYR A 106 1.80 -9.91 -13.90
N MET A 107 2.02 -10.44 -15.09
CA MET A 107 3.02 -11.49 -15.36
C MET A 107 3.83 -11.03 -16.57
N ASN A 108 5.16 -11.05 -16.46
CA ASN A 108 6.07 -10.55 -17.51
C ASN A 108 5.68 -9.13 -18.01
N ASN A 109 5.33 -8.25 -17.07
CA ASN A 109 4.85 -6.88 -17.30
C ASN A 109 3.54 -6.76 -18.12
N GLN A 110 2.86 -7.87 -18.39
CA GLN A 110 1.55 -7.88 -19.04
C GLN A 110 0.45 -8.02 -18.00
N LEU A 111 -0.63 -7.24 -18.15
CA LEU A 111 -1.81 -7.36 -17.31
C LEU A 111 -2.52 -8.69 -17.61
N VAL A 112 -2.61 -9.57 -16.62
CA VAL A 112 -3.23 -10.90 -16.79
C VAL A 112 -4.58 -11.04 -16.11
N ARG A 113 -4.86 -10.23 -15.08
CA ARG A 113 -6.14 -10.24 -14.36
C ARG A 113 -6.39 -8.91 -13.68
N VAL A 114 -7.66 -8.53 -13.60
CA VAL A 114 -8.14 -7.43 -12.76
C VAL A 114 -9.20 -7.99 -11.81
N ASP A 115 -9.11 -7.61 -10.55
CA ASP A 115 -10.19 -7.77 -9.57
C ASP A 115 -10.67 -6.36 -9.21
N GLU A 116 -11.88 -6.02 -9.65
CA GLU A 116 -12.51 -4.70 -9.42
C GLU A 116 -13.47 -4.72 -8.21
N THR A 117 -13.43 -5.78 -7.40
CA THR A 117 -14.27 -5.89 -6.22
C THR A 117 -13.91 -4.79 -5.23
N TYR A 118 -14.83 -3.86 -5.04
CA TYR A 118 -14.71 -2.83 -4.02
C TYR A 118 -14.87 -3.46 -2.63
N GLN A 119 -13.86 -3.31 -1.77
CA GLN A 119 -13.87 -3.84 -0.40
C GLN A 119 -13.59 -2.73 0.59
N GLN A 120 -14.59 -2.38 1.41
CA GLN A 120 -14.41 -1.47 2.54
C GLN A 120 -13.70 -2.20 3.68
N LEU A 121 -12.61 -1.63 4.17
CA LEU A 121 -11.76 -2.16 5.23
C LEU A 121 -11.97 -1.43 6.56
N TYR A 122 -12.43 -0.18 6.50
CA TYR A 122 -12.77 0.62 7.67
C TYR A 122 -13.92 1.62 7.35
N PRO A 123 -14.88 1.83 8.26
CA PRO A 123 -15.20 0.90 9.35
C PRO A 123 -15.55 -0.49 8.76
N PRO A 124 -15.37 -1.59 9.50
CA PRO A 124 -15.86 -2.90 9.05
C PRO A 124 -17.36 -2.80 8.75
N ALA A 125 -17.84 -3.54 7.76
CA ALA A 125 -19.27 -3.61 7.48
C ALA A 125 -20.02 -4.13 8.71
N GLU A 126 -21.20 -3.54 8.97
CA GLU A 126 -22.12 -4.01 10.02
C GLU A 126 -22.70 -5.39 9.71
#